data_AF-U2KMK8-F1
#
_entry.id   AF-U2KMK8-F1
#
_cell.length_a   1.000
_cell.length_b   1.000
_cell.length_c   1.000
_cell.angle_alpha   90.00
_cell.angle_beta   90.00
_cell.angle_gamma   90.00
#
_symmetry.space_group_name_H-M   'P 1'
#
loop_
_entity.id
_entity.type
_entity.pdbx_description
1 polymer ?
#
loop_
_entity_poly.entity_id
_entity_poly.type
_entity_poly.pdbx_seq_one_letter_code
_entity_poly.pdbx_strand_id
1 'polypeptide(L)'
;MSKTLETRVEELEQMVFMNKNVLSFEEASRFLNLSKSYLYKLTSGNLIPHYKPQGKMLYFEKAELEAWLRQNPIKTSAQIAQEAQRYIMGNKPLMQK
;
A
#
# COMPACT_ATOMS: atom_id res chain seq x y z
N MET A 1 19.61 -10.84 -28.15
CA MET A 1 20.47 -11.71 -27.32
C MET A 1 19.58 -12.69 -26.57
N SER A 2 19.92 -13.98 -26.55
CA SER A 2 19.22 -14.96 -25.71
C SER A 2 19.48 -14.62 -24.24
N LYS A 3 18.45 -14.60 -23.40
CA LYS A 3 18.64 -14.54 -21.94
C LYS A 3 19.40 -15.79 -21.49
N THR A 4 20.32 -15.63 -20.53
CA THR A 4 21.00 -16.78 -19.92
C THR A 4 20.05 -17.52 -18.98
N LEU A 5 20.41 -18.73 -18.59
CA LEU A 5 19.57 -19.54 -17.69
C LEU A 5 19.47 -18.90 -16.30
N GLU A 6 20.57 -18.31 -15.83
CA GLU A 6 20.67 -17.66 -14.53
C GLU A 6 19.68 -16.50 -14.42
N THR A 7 19.61 -15.63 -15.45
CA THR A 7 18.64 -14.52 -15.49
C THR A 7 17.20 -15.03 -15.47
N ARG A 8 16.91 -16.14 -16.16
CA ARG A 8 15.56 -16.71 -16.20
C ARG A 8 15.16 -17.32 -14.86
N VAL A 9 16.10 -17.92 -14.13
CA VAL A 9 15.87 -18.47 -12.79
C VAL A 9 15.59 -17.34 -11.80
N GLU A 10 16.38 -16.26 -11.85
CA GLU A 10 16.17 -15.10 -10.99
C GLU A 10 14.80 -14.45 -11.24
N GLU A 11 14.37 -14.32 -12.50
CA GLU A 11 13.03 -13.85 -12.86
C GLU A 11 11.91 -14.74 -12.29
N LEU A 12 12.09 -16.07 -12.30
CA LEU A 12 11.12 -17.01 -11.74
C LEU A 12 11.04 -16.94 -10.21
N GLU A 13 12.18 -16.83 -9.53
CA GLU A 13 12.21 -16.66 -8.07
C GLU A 13 11.48 -15.37 -7.65
N GLN A 14 11.65 -14.29 -8.40
CA GLN A 14 10.90 -13.05 -8.20
C GLN A 14 9.39 -13.25 -8.45
N MET A 15 8.98 -13.96 -9.51
CA MET A 15 7.56 -14.24 -9.77
C MET A 15 6.91 -15.09 -8.68
N VAL A 16 7.62 -16.08 -8.14
CA VAL A 16 7.13 -16.90 -7.02
C VAL A 16 6.97 -16.05 -5.76
N PHE A 17 7.92 -15.16 -5.48
CA PHE A 17 7.80 -14.17 -4.40
C PHE A 17 6.55 -13.30 -4.56
N MET A 18 6.27 -12.80 -5.78
CA MET A 18 5.10 -11.95 -6.04
C MET A 18 3.75 -12.67 -5.85
N ASN A 19 3.73 -14.01 -5.87
CA ASN A 19 2.51 -14.81 -5.74
C ASN A 19 2.16 -15.20 -4.29
N LYS A 20 3.01 -14.89 -3.30
CA LYS A 20 2.70 -15.18 -1.90
C LYS A 20 1.61 -14.23 -1.39
N ASN A 21 0.58 -14.80 -0.75
CA ASN A 21 -0.46 -14.03 -0.06
C ASN A 21 0.02 -13.51 1.30
N VAL A 22 0.76 -14.35 2.03
CA VAL A 22 1.33 -13.98 3.33
C VAL A 22 2.83 -13.74 3.19
N LEU A 23 3.26 -12.57 3.63
CA LEU A 23 4.65 -12.12 3.61
C LEU A 23 5.23 -12.15 5.03
N SER A 24 6.47 -12.59 5.15
CA SER A 24 7.29 -12.35 6.34
C SER A 24 7.74 -10.90 6.43
N PHE A 25 8.37 -10.52 7.55
CA PHE A 25 8.88 -9.16 7.74
C PHE A 25 9.88 -8.70 6.66
N GLU A 26 10.80 -9.57 6.23
CA GLU A 26 11.73 -9.21 5.16
C GLU A 26 11.04 -9.03 3.82
N GLU A 27 10.08 -9.90 3.53
CA GLU A 27 9.32 -9.88 2.28
C GLU A 27 8.42 -8.63 2.22
N ALA A 28 7.76 -8.27 3.33
CA ALA A 28 6.97 -7.05 3.43
C ALA A 28 7.83 -5.78 3.29
N SER A 29 9.04 -5.76 3.87
CA SER A 29 10.00 -4.65 3.71
C SER A 29 10.37 -4.44 2.24
N ARG A 30 10.60 -5.53 1.49
CA ARG A 30 10.86 -5.47 0.04
C ARG A 30 9.62 -5.07 -0.75
N PHE A 31 8.46 -5.65 -0.44
CA PHE A 31 7.19 -5.37 -1.13
C PHE A 31 6.77 -3.91 -1.02
N LEU A 32 6.86 -3.33 0.18
CA LEU A 32 6.49 -1.93 0.44
C LEU A 32 7.60 -0.95 0.04
N ASN A 33 8.79 -1.45 -0.34
CA ASN A 33 10.00 -0.66 -0.56
C ASN A 33 10.35 0.24 0.64
N LEU A 34 10.23 -0.30 1.85
CA LEU A 34 10.52 0.40 3.10
C LEU A 34 11.76 -0.20 3.78
N SER A 35 12.55 0.65 4.44
CA SER A 35 13.64 0.13 5.27
C SER A 35 13.09 -0.72 6.43
N LYS A 36 13.83 -1.76 6.82
CA LYS A 36 13.46 -2.64 7.94
C LYS A 36 13.19 -1.85 9.22
N SER A 37 14.02 -0.85 9.54
CA SER A 37 13.83 -0.01 10.73
C SER A 37 12.54 0.79 10.68
N TYR A 38 12.16 1.31 9.50
CA TYR A 38 10.92 2.05 9.34
C TYR A 38 9.70 1.12 9.42
N LEU A 39 9.74 -0.05 8.77
CA LEU A 39 8.69 -1.05 8.91
C LEU A 39 8.53 -1.50 10.38
N TYR A 40 9.64 -1.66 11.11
CA TYR A 40 9.60 -1.98 12.53
C TYR A 40 8.89 -0.88 13.34
N LYS A 41 9.21 0.40 13.07
CA LYS A 41 8.53 1.54 13.68
C LYS A 41 7.02 1.55 13.40
N LEU A 42 6.61 1.22 12.17
CA LEU A 42 5.18 1.13 11.84
C LEU A 42 4.47 0.00 12.59
N THR A 43 5.11 -1.18 12.66
CA THR A 43 4.53 -2.34 13.34
C THR A 43 4.45 -2.13 14.86
N SER A 44 5.50 -1.60 15.50
CA SER A 44 5.49 -1.32 16.93
C SER A 44 4.50 -0.22 17.33
N GLY A 45 4.21 0.71 16.41
CA GLY A 45 3.19 1.75 16.58
C GLY A 45 1.77 1.32 16.19
N ASN A 46 1.55 0.07 15.77
CA ASN A 46 0.27 -0.40 15.21
C ASN A 46 -0.26 0.47 14.04
N LEU A 47 0.65 1.04 13.24
CA LEU A 47 0.33 1.94 12.12
C LEU A 47 0.17 1.21 10.79
N ILE A 48 0.54 -0.06 10.74
CA ILE A 48 0.43 -0.93 9.56
C ILE A 48 -0.25 -2.25 9.94
N PRO A 49 -1.16 -2.78 9.11
CA PRO A 49 -1.78 -4.09 9.33
C PRO A 49 -0.71 -5.19 9.41
N HIS A 50 -0.74 -5.98 10.47
CA HIS A 50 0.20 -7.08 10.68
C HIS A 50 -0.36 -8.13 11.64
N TYR A 51 0.21 -9.33 11.57
CA TYR A 51 -0.16 -10.48 12.38
C TYR A 51 1.02 -10.98 13.21
N LYS A 52 0.72 -11.48 14.42
CA LYS A 52 1.74 -12.00 15.36
C LYS A 52 1.28 -13.30 16.04
N PRO A 53 1.01 -14.39 15.30
CA PRO A 53 0.34 -15.59 15.82
C PRO A 53 1.07 -16.26 17.00
N GLN A 54 2.40 -16.18 17.05
CA GLN A 54 3.23 -16.73 18.13
C GLN A 54 3.93 -15.64 18.97
N GLY A 55 3.52 -14.38 18.87
CA GLY A 55 4.07 -13.31 19.69
C GLY A 55 5.52 -12.89 19.39
N LYS A 56 6.26 -13.60 18.52
CA LYS A 56 7.65 -13.27 18.14
C LYS A 56 7.80 -12.83 16.68
N MET A 57 7.21 -13.57 15.75
CA MET A 57 7.31 -13.32 14.30
C MET A 57 6.17 -12.44 13.80
N LEU A 58 6.49 -11.58 12.84
CA LEU A 58 5.55 -10.70 12.15
C LEU A 58 5.24 -11.24 10.76
N TYR A 59 3.95 -11.27 10.43
CA TYR A 59 3.43 -11.65 9.12
C TYR A 59 2.47 -10.59 8.60
N PHE A 60 2.32 -10.53 7.28
CA PHE A 60 1.53 -9.51 6.60
C PHE A 60 0.72 -10.16 5.49
N GLU A 61 -0.57 -9.87 5.42
CA GLU A 61 -1.40 -10.24 4.27
C GLU A 61 -1.19 -9.20 3.17
N LYS A 62 -0.83 -9.66 1.97
CA LYS A 62 -0.50 -8.79 0.84
C LYS A 62 -1.67 -7.89 0.46
N ALA A 63 -2.89 -8.43 0.45
CA ALA A 63 -4.09 -7.67 0.13
C ALA A 63 -4.34 -6.51 1.12
N GLU A 64 -4.04 -6.71 2.41
CA GLU A 64 -4.18 -5.65 3.42
C GLU A 64 -3.10 -4.59 3.29
N LEU A 65 -1.88 -4.97 2.92
CA LEU A 65 -0.81 -4.02 2.60
C LEU A 65 -1.18 -3.16 1.38
N GLU A 66 -1.73 -3.77 0.33
CA GLU A 66 -2.22 -3.02 -0.84
C GLU A 66 -3.36 -2.07 -0.50
N ALA A 67 -4.30 -2.50 0.35
CA ALA A 67 -5.37 -1.64 0.84
C ALA A 67 -4.81 -0.48 1.68
N TRP A 68 -3.83 -0.75 2.53
CA TRP A 68 -3.14 0.24 3.34
C TRP A 68 -2.42 1.29 2.49
N LEU A 69 -1.74 0.88 1.40
CA LEU A 69 -1.08 1.80 0.47
C LEU A 69 -2.06 2.75 -0.25
N ARG A 70 -3.33 2.36 -0.41
CA ARG A 70 -4.36 3.18 -1.06
C ARG A 70 -5.13 4.08 -0.08
N GLN A 71 -4.74 4.11 1.20
CA GLN A 71 -5.38 4.97 2.19
C GLN A 71 -5.07 6.45 1.92
N ASN A 72 -6.03 7.33 2.27
CA ASN A 72 -5.90 8.79 2.16
C ASN A 72 -5.50 9.29 0.76
N PRO A 73 -6.29 8.99 -0.29
CA PRO A 73 -5.99 9.49 -1.63
C PRO A 73 -6.01 11.02 -1.65
N ILE A 74 -4.96 11.61 -2.24
CA ILE A 74 -4.89 13.06 -2.46
C ILE A 74 -5.67 13.39 -3.73
N LYS A 75 -6.73 14.19 -3.59
CA LYS A 75 -7.52 14.66 -4.73
C LYS A 75 -6.67 15.57 -5.63
N THR A 76 -6.85 15.45 -6.93
CA THR A 76 -6.22 16.36 -7.89
C THR A 76 -6.91 17.73 -7.86
N SER A 77 -6.20 18.77 -8.30
CA SER A 77 -6.76 20.13 -8.40
C SER A 77 -8.04 20.17 -9.24
N ALA A 78 -8.12 19.35 -10.30
CA ALA A 78 -9.31 19.22 -11.13
C ALA A 78 -10.49 18.59 -10.38
N GLN A 79 -10.24 17.53 -9.60
CA GLN A 79 -11.28 16.90 -8.77
C GLN A 79 -11.80 17.87 -7.70
N ILE A 80 -10.89 18.62 -7.05
CA ILE A 80 -11.24 19.64 -6.07
C ILE A 80 -12.09 20.75 -6.72
N ALA A 81 -11.68 21.25 -7.89
CA ALA A 81 -12.43 22.27 -8.62
C ALA A 81 -13.81 21.77 -9.06
N GLN A 82 -13.90 20.53 -9.55
CA GLN A 82 -15.17 19.92 -9.92
C GLN A 82 -16.11 19.78 -8.73
N GLU A 83 -15.59 19.38 -7.57
CA GLU A 83 -16.38 19.26 -6.32
C GLU A 83 -16.86 20.63 -5.84
N ALA A 84 -16.01 21.67 -5.91
CA ALA A 84 -16.40 23.05 -5.63
C ALA A 84 -17.50 23.54 -6.59
N GLN A 85 -17.38 23.28 -7.88
CA GLN A 85 -18.41 23.60 -8.88
C GLN A 85 -19.74 22.88 -8.58
N ARG A 86 -19.69 21.57 -8.27
CA ARG A 86 -20.88 20.81 -7.87
C ARG A 86 -21.54 21.37 -6.61
N TYR A 87 -20.74 21.78 -5.63
CA TYR A 87 -21.24 22.40 -4.41
C TYR A 87 -21.98 23.71 -4.70
N ILE A 88 -21.40 24.59 -5.52
CA ILE A 88 -22.03 25.86 -5.94
C ILE A 88 -23.30 25.62 -6.76
N MET A 89 -23.31 24.62 -7.64
CA MET A 89 -24.48 24.29 -8.47
C MET A 89 -25.60 23.59 -7.68
N GLY A 90 -25.25 22.79 -6.67
CA GLY A 90 -26.19 22.02 -5.83
C GLY A 90 -26.79 22.82 -4.67
N ASN A 91 -26.05 23.78 -4.11
CA ASN A 91 -26.56 24.75 -3.14
C ASN A 91 -26.81 26.08 -3.86
N LYS A 92 -28.07 26.35 -4.25
CA LYS A 92 -28.52 27.75 -4.34
C LYS A 92 -28.33 28.36 -2.95
N PRO A 93 -27.48 29.38 -2.75
CA PRO A 93 -27.41 30.03 -1.47
C PRO A 93 -28.79 30.60 -1.18
N LEU A 94 -29.42 30.15 -0.09
CA LEU A 94 -30.52 30.90 0.51
C LEU A 94 -29.93 32.26 0.86
N MET A 95 -30.16 33.25 0.00
CA MET A 95 -30.02 34.65 0.38
C MET A 95 -30.97 34.86 1.55
N GLN A 96 -30.45 34.79 2.77
CA GLN A 96 -31.18 35.29 3.93
C GLN A 96 -30.98 36.80 3.97
N LYS A 97 -32.14 37.45 4.07
CA LYS A 97 -32.40 38.89 3.96
C LYS A 97 -31.62 39.74 4.94
#